data_AF-A0A6P8LTC7-F1
#
_entry.id   AF-A0A6P8LTC7-F1
#
_cell.length_a   1.000
_cell.length_b   1.000
_cell.length_c   1.000
_cell.angle_alpha   90.00
_cell.angle_beta   90.00
_cell.angle_gamma   90.00
#
_symmetry.space_group_name_H-M   'P 1'
#
loop_
_entity.id
_entity.type
_entity.pdbx_description
1 polymer ?
#
loop_
_entity_poly.entity_id
_entity_poly.type
_entity_poly.pdbx_seq_one_letter_code
_entity_poly.pdbx_strand_id
1 'polypeptide(L)'
;MSLAVAESRWQSQEKRMEHLRNNSSGSLAIESVRESRVLVLYTGGTIGMIRNEDGVLVPKANAFVKKLRNYPHIYDREYAEKRFGLMGPLVLPMTATDSKRVIYNVLEYSPLCDSSNMTMDDWIRIAHDIKQAYERFDGFVILHGTDTLSYTASALSFMLESLGKIVILTGSQVPIFDSRSDGLDNFLSSLIIAANYNIPEVCVYFGTNLMRGNRTCKISATSFEAFDSPNFPPLAKANITIEVDYRAIFRPFTLEKFHVYASLNRNVGLLRIFPSMTTHLVRAFLQPPIEGVVLQSYGAGNVPTNREDIIKELSAATKRGVIIVNITQCATGCVKNSYAPGKLLEDAGVISGSDMTPEATLTKLAYVLSKKEWDLQTKRQMMQTNLRGELTAQRPPYLEDIDLVEAVARSLRLSSTAERQELGSILFPAMLNAAVRSRDVVKLEILKGYFILFD
;
A
#
# COMPACT_ATOMS: atom_id res chain seq x y z
N MET A 1 29.94 -10.92 2.91
CA MET A 1 29.53 -12.27 2.44
C MET A 1 28.11 -12.29 1.83
N SER A 2 27.53 -11.15 1.41
CA SER A 2 26.09 -11.01 1.09
C SER A 2 25.71 -10.73 -0.37
N LEU A 3 26.66 -10.40 -1.27
CA LEU A 3 26.37 -10.12 -2.69
C LEU A 3 26.39 -11.39 -3.57
N ALA A 4 27.40 -12.25 -3.40
CA ALA A 4 27.54 -13.49 -4.17
C ALA A 4 26.42 -14.52 -3.88
N VAL A 5 25.90 -14.54 -2.64
CA VAL A 5 24.77 -15.40 -2.27
C VAL A 5 23.47 -14.88 -2.90
N ALA A 6 23.31 -13.56 -3.00
CA ALA A 6 22.19 -12.96 -3.71
C ALA A 6 22.28 -13.31 -5.21
N GLU A 7 23.43 -13.10 -5.87
CA GLU A 7 23.66 -13.42 -7.30
C GLU A 7 23.43 -14.89 -7.66
N SER A 8 23.87 -15.84 -6.82
CA SER A 8 23.61 -17.26 -7.08
C SER A 8 22.12 -17.65 -6.92
N ARG A 9 21.41 -17.03 -5.97
CA ARG A 9 19.94 -17.16 -5.84
C ARG A 9 19.21 -16.49 -7.01
N TRP A 10 19.74 -15.37 -7.52
CA TRP A 10 19.22 -14.66 -8.69
C TRP A 10 19.23 -15.54 -9.94
N GLN A 11 20.35 -16.20 -10.26
CA GLN A 11 20.42 -17.11 -11.41
C GLN A 11 19.43 -18.29 -11.31
N SER A 12 19.16 -18.77 -10.09
CA SER A 12 18.16 -19.82 -9.86
C SER A 12 16.72 -19.33 -10.01
N GLN A 13 16.42 -18.08 -9.63
CA GLN A 13 15.09 -17.48 -9.81
C GLN A 13 14.85 -17.04 -11.25
N GLU A 14 15.86 -16.52 -11.94
CA GLU A 14 15.81 -16.15 -13.35
C GLU A 14 15.46 -17.36 -14.21
N LYS A 15 16.12 -18.51 -14.00
CA LYS A 15 15.75 -19.79 -14.64
C LYS A 15 14.31 -20.23 -14.34
N ARG A 16 13.82 -19.99 -13.12
CA ARG A 16 12.44 -20.32 -12.72
C ARG A 16 11.42 -19.40 -13.42
N MET A 17 11.78 -18.12 -13.61
CA MET A 17 10.98 -17.12 -14.32
C MET A 17 11.06 -17.29 -15.85
N GLU A 18 12.18 -17.78 -16.39
CA GLU A 18 12.31 -18.19 -17.79
C GLU A 18 11.50 -19.46 -18.08
N HIS A 19 11.36 -20.38 -17.13
CA HIS A 19 10.52 -21.55 -17.37
C HIS A 19 9.02 -21.18 -17.53
N LEU A 20 8.58 -20.09 -16.89
CA LEU A 20 7.25 -19.50 -17.11
C LEU A 20 7.07 -18.87 -18.50
N ARG A 21 8.16 -18.62 -19.25
CA ARG A 21 8.18 -17.99 -20.58
C ARG A 21 7.78 -18.94 -21.71
N ASN A 22 8.08 -20.23 -21.59
CA ASN A 22 8.10 -21.15 -22.74
C ASN A 22 6.79 -21.95 -22.98
N ASN A 23 5.74 -21.76 -22.18
CA ASN A 23 4.47 -22.49 -22.33
C ASN A 23 3.37 -21.69 -23.08
N SER A 24 3.71 -20.64 -23.82
CA SER A 24 2.73 -19.77 -24.50
C SER A 24 2.82 -19.79 -26.03
N SER A 25 2.76 -20.97 -26.64
CA SER A 25 2.58 -21.10 -28.10
C SER A 25 1.59 -22.22 -28.43
N GLY A 26 0.32 -22.02 -28.08
CA GLY A 26 -0.80 -22.86 -28.51
C GLY A 26 -1.82 -22.03 -29.27
N SER A 27 -1.89 -22.19 -30.59
CA SER A 27 -2.87 -21.51 -31.45
C SER A 27 -4.23 -22.22 -31.35
N LEU A 28 -5.20 -21.56 -30.71
CA LEU A 28 -6.62 -21.89 -30.82
C LEU A 28 -7.36 -20.61 -31.19
N ALA A 29 -8.05 -20.65 -32.33
CA ALA A 29 -9.06 -19.66 -32.71
C ALA A 29 -10.29 -19.88 -31.82
N ILE A 30 -10.26 -19.26 -30.64
CA ILE A 30 -11.43 -19.06 -29.77
C ILE A 30 -11.72 -17.57 -29.88
N GLU A 31 -12.99 -17.19 -30.15
CA GLU A 31 -13.46 -15.80 -30.07
C GLU A 31 -12.77 -15.11 -28.89
N SER A 32 -12.03 -14.02 -29.15
CA SER A 32 -10.96 -13.57 -28.25
C SER A 32 -11.51 -13.06 -26.93
N VAL A 33 -11.75 -13.96 -25.98
CA VAL A 33 -12.02 -13.62 -24.59
C VAL A 33 -10.82 -12.82 -24.11
N ARG A 34 -11.04 -11.58 -23.67
CA ARG A 34 -9.96 -10.73 -23.16
C ARG A 34 -9.34 -11.42 -21.96
N GLU A 35 -8.02 -11.53 -21.92
CA GLU A 35 -7.29 -12.15 -20.82
C GLU A 35 -6.66 -11.08 -19.93
N SER A 36 -6.44 -11.42 -18.66
CA SER A 36 -5.69 -10.60 -17.71
C SER A 36 -4.78 -11.50 -16.89
N ARG A 37 -3.52 -11.09 -16.71
CA ARG A 37 -2.48 -11.88 -16.05
C ARG A 37 -2.18 -11.32 -14.66
N VAL A 38 -2.34 -12.12 -13.63
CA VAL A 38 -2.05 -11.74 -12.24
C VAL A 38 -0.86 -12.55 -11.70
N LEU A 39 0.11 -11.88 -11.09
CA LEU A 39 1.17 -12.57 -10.36
C LEU A 39 0.78 -12.67 -8.88
N VAL A 40 0.80 -13.89 -8.36
CA VAL A 40 0.62 -14.19 -6.94
C VAL A 40 1.98 -14.41 -6.31
N LEU A 41 2.40 -13.54 -5.39
CA LEU A 41 3.56 -13.72 -4.54
C LEU A 41 3.11 -14.43 -3.26
N TYR A 42 3.45 -15.70 -3.10
CA TYR A 42 3.15 -16.45 -1.89
C TYR A 42 4.32 -16.35 -0.92
N THR A 43 4.25 -15.38 0.00
CA THR A 43 5.32 -15.11 0.97
C THR A 43 5.19 -16.00 2.20
N GLY A 44 3.97 -16.37 2.58
CA GLY A 44 3.68 -17.27 3.70
C GLY A 44 2.34 -16.96 4.36
N GLY A 45 2.26 -17.17 5.67
CA GLY A 45 1.04 -17.00 6.44
C GLY A 45 0.08 -18.21 6.42
N THR A 46 -0.93 -18.13 7.29
CA THR A 46 -1.90 -19.19 7.58
C THR A 46 -2.60 -19.74 6.34
N ILE A 47 -2.85 -18.90 5.33
CA ILE A 47 -3.62 -19.26 4.12
C ILE A 47 -3.10 -20.51 3.41
N GLY A 48 -1.79 -20.72 3.37
CA GLY A 48 -1.19 -21.91 2.75
C GLY A 48 -0.55 -22.89 3.75
N MET A 49 -0.74 -22.69 5.05
CA MET A 49 -0.30 -23.65 6.06
C MET A 49 -1.08 -24.96 5.97
N ILE A 50 -0.48 -26.04 6.44
CA ILE A 50 -1.13 -27.34 6.58
C ILE A 50 -0.90 -27.88 7.99
N ARG A 51 -1.79 -28.76 8.43
CA ARG A 51 -1.59 -29.49 9.70
C ARG A 51 -0.55 -30.59 9.51
N ASN A 52 0.43 -30.65 10.41
CA ASN A 52 1.33 -31.78 10.54
C ASN A 52 0.63 -32.96 11.25
N GLU A 53 1.37 -34.03 11.54
CA GLU A 53 0.86 -35.22 12.24
C GLU A 53 0.35 -34.91 13.65
N ASP A 54 0.91 -33.89 14.31
CA ASP A 54 0.50 -33.41 15.63
C ASP A 54 -0.69 -32.41 15.57
N GLY A 55 -1.23 -32.12 14.39
CA GLY A 55 -2.34 -31.18 14.19
C GLY A 55 -1.95 -29.69 14.20
N VAL A 56 -0.65 -29.37 14.29
CA VAL A 56 -0.10 -28.02 14.32
C VAL A 56 0.04 -27.46 12.90
N LEU A 57 -0.32 -26.19 12.71
CA LEU A 57 -0.18 -25.51 11.42
C LEU A 57 1.29 -25.18 11.14
N VAL A 58 1.79 -25.69 10.02
CA VAL A 58 3.16 -25.46 9.55
C VAL A 58 3.18 -25.09 8.06
N PRO A 59 4.12 -24.24 7.62
CA PRO A 59 4.35 -24.02 6.20
C PRO A 59 4.96 -25.28 5.57
N LYS A 60 4.44 -25.74 4.41
CA LYS A 60 5.04 -26.83 3.64
C LYS A 60 5.29 -26.41 2.20
N ALA A 61 6.57 -26.41 1.83
CA ALA A 61 7.00 -26.02 0.50
C ALA A 61 6.32 -26.84 -0.61
N ASN A 62 5.91 -26.16 -1.67
CA ASN A 62 5.19 -26.65 -2.85
C ASN A 62 3.86 -27.34 -2.57
N ALA A 63 3.36 -27.36 -1.33
CA ALA A 63 2.08 -27.97 -1.00
C ALA A 63 0.91 -27.12 -1.51
N PHE A 64 1.04 -25.79 -1.41
CA PHE A 64 0.01 -24.84 -1.79
C PHE A 64 -0.34 -24.95 -3.28
N VAL A 65 0.64 -24.73 -4.17
CA VAL A 65 0.42 -24.77 -5.63
C VAL A 65 -0.07 -26.13 -6.12
N LYS A 66 0.42 -27.24 -5.53
CA LYS A 66 -0.06 -28.58 -5.87
C LYS A 66 -1.54 -28.77 -5.54
N LYS A 67 -2.00 -28.25 -4.39
CA LYS A 67 -3.40 -28.33 -4.00
C LYS A 67 -4.29 -27.41 -4.83
N LEU A 68 -3.82 -26.22 -5.22
CA LEU A 68 -4.59 -25.31 -6.09
C LEU A 68 -5.04 -25.99 -7.39
N ARG A 69 -4.15 -26.78 -8.03
CA ARG A 69 -4.46 -27.51 -9.28
C ARG A 69 -5.55 -28.57 -9.14
N ASN A 70 -5.90 -28.96 -7.92
CA ASN A 70 -6.95 -29.95 -7.65
C ASN A 70 -8.26 -29.29 -7.20
N TYR A 71 -8.34 -27.96 -7.18
CA TYR A 71 -9.46 -27.23 -6.60
C TYR A 71 -10.26 -26.50 -7.69
N PRO A 72 -11.44 -27.01 -8.12
CA PRO A 72 -12.15 -26.52 -9.30
C PRO A 72 -12.55 -25.04 -9.22
N HIS A 73 -12.84 -24.52 -8.02
CA HIS A 73 -13.25 -23.13 -7.84
C HIS A 73 -12.13 -22.11 -8.17
N ILE A 74 -10.87 -22.54 -8.15
CA ILE A 74 -9.70 -21.66 -8.38
C ILE A 74 -8.84 -22.14 -9.57
N TYR A 75 -9.22 -23.25 -10.21
CA TYR A 75 -8.49 -23.80 -11.35
C TYR A 75 -9.43 -24.53 -12.33
N ASP A 76 -9.65 -23.91 -13.48
CA ASP A 76 -10.26 -24.56 -14.65
C ASP A 76 -9.21 -25.39 -15.38
N ARG A 77 -9.17 -26.67 -15.00
CA ARG A 77 -8.21 -27.65 -15.51
C ARG A 77 -8.36 -27.89 -17.01
N GLU A 78 -9.58 -28.02 -17.49
CA GLU A 78 -9.85 -28.35 -18.89
C GLU A 78 -9.35 -27.23 -19.81
N TYR A 79 -9.69 -25.98 -19.48
CA TYR A 79 -9.23 -24.82 -20.22
C TYR A 79 -7.70 -24.68 -20.16
N ALA A 80 -7.13 -24.79 -18.95
CA ALA A 80 -5.70 -24.59 -18.75
C ALA A 80 -4.85 -25.64 -19.47
N GLU A 81 -5.21 -26.93 -19.38
CA GLU A 81 -4.47 -28.01 -20.03
C GLU A 81 -4.57 -27.93 -21.55
N LYS A 82 -5.75 -27.58 -22.09
CA LYS A 82 -5.94 -27.44 -23.54
C LYS A 82 -5.16 -26.26 -24.13
N ARG A 83 -5.05 -25.14 -23.40
CA ARG A 83 -4.44 -23.91 -23.91
C ARG A 83 -2.95 -23.80 -23.61
N PHE A 84 -2.53 -24.19 -22.41
CA PHE A 84 -1.17 -23.98 -21.91
C PHE A 84 -0.43 -25.27 -21.51
N GLY A 85 -1.09 -26.42 -21.58
CA GLY A 85 -0.54 -27.71 -21.15
C GLY A 85 -0.57 -27.92 -19.63
N LEU A 86 -0.21 -29.14 -19.22
CA LEU A 86 -0.26 -29.61 -17.81
C LEU A 86 0.48 -28.70 -16.82
N MET A 87 1.62 -28.13 -17.24
CA MET A 87 2.47 -27.28 -16.40
C MET A 87 2.28 -25.79 -16.70
N GLY A 88 1.22 -25.41 -17.40
CA GLY A 88 0.85 -24.02 -17.67
C GLY A 88 0.45 -23.22 -16.43
N PRO A 89 0.17 -21.91 -16.59
CA PRO A 89 -0.38 -21.07 -15.52
C PRO A 89 -1.71 -21.62 -15.01
N LEU A 90 -2.12 -21.15 -13.82
CA LEU A 90 -3.44 -21.44 -13.29
C LEU A 90 -4.44 -20.48 -13.94
N VAL A 91 -5.67 -20.95 -14.15
CA VAL A 91 -6.73 -20.16 -14.79
C VAL A 91 -7.97 -20.26 -13.92
N LEU A 92 -8.54 -19.12 -13.51
CA LEU A 92 -9.81 -19.14 -12.79
C LEU A 92 -10.94 -19.62 -13.72
N PRO A 93 -11.94 -20.35 -13.23
CA PRO A 93 -13.19 -20.56 -13.95
C PRO A 93 -13.81 -19.22 -14.35
N MET A 94 -14.43 -19.15 -15.53
CA MET A 94 -15.10 -17.94 -15.98
C MET A 94 -16.51 -17.90 -15.40
N THR A 95 -16.88 -16.78 -14.78
CA THR A 95 -18.27 -16.52 -14.40
C THR A 95 -18.99 -15.73 -15.51
N ALA A 96 -20.32 -15.77 -15.53
CA ALA A 96 -21.13 -15.06 -16.52
C ALA A 96 -20.95 -13.52 -16.45
N THR A 97 -20.41 -13.01 -15.35
CA THR A 97 -20.21 -11.58 -15.08
C THR A 97 -18.78 -11.10 -15.37
N ASP A 98 -17.85 -11.99 -15.69
CA ASP A 98 -16.44 -11.63 -15.89
C ASP A 98 -16.21 -11.02 -17.27
N SER A 99 -15.63 -9.81 -17.29
CA SER A 99 -15.24 -9.15 -18.54
C SER A 99 -13.93 -9.69 -19.15
N LYS A 100 -13.11 -10.37 -18.33
CA LYS A 100 -11.83 -10.95 -18.71
C LYS A 100 -11.59 -12.31 -18.05
N ARG A 101 -10.93 -13.21 -18.77
CA ARG A 101 -10.42 -14.46 -18.20
C ARG A 101 -9.19 -14.19 -17.35
N VAL A 102 -9.22 -14.60 -16.08
CA VAL A 102 -8.09 -14.40 -15.14
C VAL A 102 -7.12 -15.58 -15.24
N ILE A 103 -5.91 -15.29 -15.68
CA ILE A 103 -4.78 -16.21 -15.69
C ILE A 103 -3.83 -15.76 -14.58
N TYR A 104 -3.36 -16.68 -13.75
CA TYR A 104 -2.46 -16.33 -12.66
C TYR A 104 -1.32 -17.32 -12.47
N ASN A 105 -0.19 -16.77 -12.03
CA ASN A 105 1.01 -17.52 -11.71
C ASN A 105 1.32 -17.37 -10.23
N VAL A 106 1.77 -18.44 -9.59
CA VAL A 106 2.17 -18.40 -8.17
C VAL A 106 3.68 -18.50 -8.07
N LEU A 107 4.32 -17.44 -7.58
CA LEU A 107 5.71 -17.44 -7.16
C LEU A 107 5.76 -17.72 -5.65
N GLU A 108 6.07 -18.96 -5.30
CA GLU A 108 6.21 -19.40 -3.91
C GLU A 108 7.61 -19.08 -3.37
N TYR A 109 7.66 -18.40 -2.23
CA TYR A 109 8.90 -18.03 -1.56
C TYR A 109 9.54 -19.23 -0.86
N SER A 110 10.87 -19.25 -0.84
CA SER A 110 11.66 -20.21 -0.10
C SER A 110 12.72 -19.47 0.73
N PRO A 111 12.73 -19.61 2.06
CA PRO A 111 11.67 -20.23 2.87
C PRO A 111 10.36 -19.41 2.80
N LEU A 112 9.23 -20.06 3.11
CA LEU A 112 7.99 -19.35 3.46
C LEU A 112 8.19 -18.65 4.80
N CYS A 113 7.61 -17.46 4.94
CA CYS A 113 7.79 -16.60 6.10
C CYS A 113 6.52 -16.55 6.96
N ASP A 114 6.69 -16.72 8.27
CA ASP A 114 5.70 -16.25 9.24
C ASP A 114 5.79 -14.72 9.29
N SER A 115 4.65 -14.03 9.18
CA SER A 115 4.62 -12.56 9.16
C SER A 115 5.26 -11.92 10.38
N SER A 116 5.23 -12.58 11.54
CA SER A 116 5.88 -12.10 12.77
C SER A 116 7.41 -12.02 12.65
N ASN A 117 8.00 -12.78 11.72
CA ASN A 117 9.45 -12.78 11.44
C ASN A 117 9.83 -11.88 10.26
N MET A 118 8.87 -11.20 9.62
CA MET A 118 9.16 -10.35 8.47
C MET A 118 9.85 -9.05 8.88
N THR A 119 10.78 -8.64 8.03
CA THR A 119 11.65 -7.48 8.22
C THR A 119 11.60 -6.56 7.00
N MET A 120 12.29 -5.42 7.09
CA MET A 120 12.48 -4.53 5.93
C MET A 120 13.12 -5.22 4.72
N ASP A 121 13.96 -6.24 4.93
CA ASP A 121 14.57 -7.00 3.83
C ASP A 121 13.54 -7.80 3.03
N ASP A 122 12.53 -8.32 3.71
CA ASP A 122 11.43 -9.04 3.06
C ASP A 122 10.56 -8.10 2.22
N TRP A 123 10.32 -6.88 2.70
CA TRP A 123 9.61 -5.85 1.94
C TRP A 123 10.40 -5.43 0.68
N ILE A 124 11.72 -5.26 0.82
CA ILE A 124 12.63 -4.96 -0.30
C ILE A 124 12.59 -6.09 -1.34
N ARG A 125 12.62 -7.34 -0.90
CA ARG A 125 12.50 -8.50 -1.78
C ARG A 125 11.18 -8.51 -2.55
N ILE A 126 10.05 -8.31 -1.86
CA ILE A 126 8.73 -8.26 -2.49
C ILE A 126 8.66 -7.16 -3.54
N ALA A 127 9.16 -5.96 -3.21
CA ALA A 127 9.15 -4.84 -4.15
C ALA A 127 10.02 -5.12 -5.39
N HIS A 128 11.18 -5.77 -5.22
CA HIS A 128 12.02 -6.18 -6.36
C HIS A 128 11.35 -7.23 -7.24
N ASP A 129 10.67 -8.22 -6.66
CA ASP A 129 9.94 -9.24 -7.43
C ASP A 129 8.81 -8.60 -8.25
N ILE A 130 8.06 -7.65 -7.68
CA ILE A 130 7.07 -6.85 -8.40
C ILE A 130 7.74 -6.09 -9.55
N LYS A 131 8.88 -5.42 -9.30
CA LYS A 131 9.61 -4.68 -10.34
C LYS A 131 9.97 -5.55 -11.53
N GLN A 132 10.47 -6.75 -11.28
CA GLN A 132 10.88 -7.68 -12.34
C GLN A 132 9.70 -8.24 -13.12
N ALA A 133 8.55 -8.37 -12.48
CA ALA A 133 7.33 -8.86 -13.08
C ALA A 133 6.46 -7.76 -13.70
N TYR A 134 6.79 -6.49 -13.46
CA TYR A 134 5.89 -5.35 -13.67
C TYR A 134 5.31 -5.27 -15.08
N GLU A 135 6.12 -5.45 -16.12
CA GLU A 135 5.68 -5.37 -17.51
C GLU A 135 4.92 -6.63 -18.00
N ARG A 136 5.03 -7.76 -17.28
CA ARG A 136 4.49 -9.06 -17.71
C ARG A 136 3.10 -9.38 -17.17
N PHE A 137 2.69 -8.68 -16.12
CA PHE A 137 1.44 -8.91 -15.41
C PHE A 137 0.63 -7.62 -15.30
N ASP A 138 -0.68 -7.74 -15.24
CA ASP A 138 -1.63 -6.63 -15.18
C ASP A 138 -1.95 -6.22 -13.74
N GLY A 139 -1.73 -7.11 -12.78
CA GLY A 139 -1.89 -6.86 -11.35
C GLY A 139 -1.14 -7.87 -10.48
N PHE A 140 -1.05 -7.57 -9.19
CA PHE A 140 -0.30 -8.38 -8.22
C PHE A 140 -1.18 -8.73 -7.02
N VAL A 141 -1.07 -9.98 -6.56
CA VAL A 141 -1.63 -10.43 -5.28
C VAL A 141 -0.50 -10.96 -4.42
N ILE A 142 -0.44 -10.54 -3.16
CA ILE A 142 0.57 -10.99 -2.20
C ILE A 142 -0.17 -11.74 -1.10
N LEU A 143 0.08 -13.04 -1.02
CA LEU A 143 -0.43 -13.88 0.07
C LEU A 143 0.52 -13.78 1.25
N HIS A 144 0.02 -13.24 2.35
CA HIS A 144 0.81 -12.79 3.49
C HIS A 144 0.17 -13.24 4.82
N GLY A 145 0.98 -13.44 5.85
CA GLY A 145 0.49 -13.68 7.22
C GLY A 145 -0.14 -12.43 7.83
N THR A 146 -1.17 -12.56 8.65
CA THR A 146 -1.99 -11.41 9.03
C THR A 146 -1.33 -10.49 10.07
N ASP A 147 -0.37 -10.97 10.85
CA ASP A 147 0.15 -10.22 12.01
C ASP A 147 0.88 -8.92 11.65
N THR A 148 1.59 -8.90 10.52
CA THR A 148 2.33 -7.71 10.06
C THR A 148 1.90 -7.23 8.67
N LEU A 149 0.75 -7.72 8.19
CA LEU A 149 0.26 -7.42 6.83
C LEU A 149 0.12 -5.91 6.58
N SER A 150 -0.45 -5.16 7.53
CA SER A 150 -0.60 -3.70 7.42
C SER A 150 0.74 -2.96 7.38
N TYR A 151 1.79 -3.49 8.02
CA TYR A 151 3.14 -2.93 7.91
C TYR A 151 3.72 -3.16 6.51
N THR A 152 3.62 -4.37 5.97
CA THR A 152 4.07 -4.68 4.61
C THR A 152 3.31 -3.86 3.58
N ALA A 153 1.98 -3.77 3.70
CA ALA A 153 1.15 -2.95 2.82
C ALA A 153 1.57 -1.48 2.85
N SER A 154 1.82 -0.94 4.04
CA SER A 154 2.28 0.44 4.23
C SER A 154 3.66 0.67 3.61
N ALA A 155 4.63 -0.20 3.89
CA ALA A 155 5.99 -0.11 3.35
C ALA A 155 5.99 -0.15 1.82
N LEU A 156 5.29 -1.12 1.22
CA LEU A 156 5.19 -1.24 -0.23
C LEU A 156 4.52 -0.01 -0.86
N SER A 157 3.54 0.62 -0.20
CA SER A 157 2.91 1.84 -0.73
C SER A 157 3.92 2.98 -0.95
N PHE A 158 4.93 3.10 -0.10
CA PHE A 158 5.99 4.10 -0.25
C PHE A 158 7.09 3.65 -1.22
N MET A 159 7.47 2.37 -1.17
CA MET A 159 8.55 1.80 -1.98
C MET A 159 8.21 1.68 -3.48
N LEU A 160 6.94 1.44 -3.80
CA LEU A 160 6.44 1.31 -5.17
C LEU A 160 6.02 2.69 -5.71
N GLU A 161 7.01 3.47 -6.13
CA GLU A 161 6.81 4.84 -6.62
C GLU A 161 6.20 4.84 -8.03
N SER A 162 5.28 5.78 -8.26
CA SER A 162 4.58 5.94 -9.55
C SER A 162 3.92 4.63 -10.02
N LEU A 163 3.30 3.92 -9.05
CA LEU A 163 2.55 2.70 -9.28
C LEU A 163 1.36 2.99 -10.20
N GLY A 164 1.19 2.14 -11.20
CA GLY A 164 0.13 2.21 -12.21
C GLY A 164 -0.69 0.92 -12.32
N LYS A 165 -0.37 -0.09 -11.51
CA LYS A 165 -1.03 -1.40 -11.44
C LYS A 165 -1.37 -1.71 -10.00
N ILE A 166 -2.48 -2.42 -9.79
CA ILE A 166 -2.94 -2.78 -8.45
C ILE A 166 -2.02 -3.82 -7.80
N VAL A 167 -1.76 -3.64 -6.50
CA VAL A 167 -1.05 -4.61 -5.67
C VAL A 167 -1.91 -4.90 -4.44
N ILE A 168 -2.51 -6.09 -4.36
CA ILE A 168 -3.39 -6.48 -3.25
C ILE A 168 -2.64 -7.40 -2.30
N LEU A 169 -2.53 -7.03 -1.03
CA LEU A 169 -2.17 -7.95 0.04
C LEU A 169 -3.44 -8.61 0.58
N THR A 170 -3.39 -9.92 0.75
CA THR A 170 -4.47 -10.67 1.40
C THR A 170 -3.90 -11.87 2.16
N GLY A 171 -4.76 -12.53 2.94
CA GLY A 171 -4.41 -13.69 3.74
C GLY A 171 -5.69 -14.33 4.28
N SER A 172 -5.55 -15.08 5.38
CA SER A 172 -6.70 -15.70 6.03
C SER A 172 -6.42 -16.00 7.50
N GLN A 173 -7.46 -16.14 8.29
CA GLN A 173 -7.38 -16.67 9.66
C GLN A 173 -7.34 -18.19 9.67
N VAL A 174 -7.93 -18.83 8.66
CA VAL A 174 -8.01 -20.29 8.52
C VAL A 174 -7.38 -20.72 7.19
N PRO A 175 -6.58 -21.80 7.13
CA PRO A 175 -5.96 -22.26 5.87
C PRO A 175 -6.99 -22.45 4.75
N ILE A 176 -6.64 -22.11 3.50
CA ILE A 176 -7.58 -22.03 2.36
C ILE A 176 -8.32 -23.34 2.06
N PHE A 177 -7.73 -24.48 2.43
CA PHE A 177 -8.27 -25.81 2.14
C PHE A 177 -9.08 -26.40 3.30
N ASP A 178 -9.23 -25.67 4.41
CA ASP A 178 -10.13 -26.06 5.49
C ASP A 178 -11.57 -25.65 5.14
N SER A 179 -12.56 -26.44 5.59
CA SER A 179 -13.96 -26.34 5.15
C SER A 179 -14.64 -25.00 5.45
N ARG A 180 -14.24 -24.31 6.51
CA ARG A 180 -14.80 -23.01 6.92
C ARG A 180 -13.76 -21.90 6.85
N SER A 181 -12.98 -21.90 5.76
CA SER A 181 -11.92 -20.93 5.53
C SER A 181 -12.43 -19.61 4.94
N ASP A 182 -11.94 -18.50 5.47
CA ASP A 182 -12.04 -17.17 4.86
C ASP A 182 -11.04 -16.98 3.70
N GLY A 183 -10.04 -17.85 3.58
CA GLY A 183 -8.97 -17.72 2.60
C GLY A 183 -9.39 -17.93 1.16
N LEU A 184 -10.43 -18.73 0.90
CA LEU A 184 -10.89 -18.97 -0.47
C LEU A 184 -11.50 -17.69 -1.05
N ASP A 185 -12.44 -17.08 -0.33
CA ASP A 185 -13.12 -15.86 -0.75
C ASP A 185 -12.13 -14.68 -0.82
N ASN A 186 -11.27 -14.53 0.19
CA ASN A 186 -10.21 -13.51 0.19
C ASN A 186 -9.30 -13.62 -1.03
N PHE A 187 -8.85 -14.83 -1.37
CA PHE A 187 -7.95 -15.05 -2.50
C PHE A 187 -8.64 -14.87 -3.85
N LEU A 188 -9.83 -15.44 -4.03
CA LEU A 188 -10.62 -15.32 -5.26
C LEU A 188 -10.97 -13.87 -5.58
N SER A 189 -11.54 -13.15 -4.62
CA SER A 189 -11.88 -11.74 -4.81
C SER A 189 -10.66 -10.89 -5.11
N SER A 190 -9.51 -11.16 -4.45
CA SER A 190 -8.26 -10.47 -4.76
C SER A 190 -7.79 -10.70 -6.21
N LEU A 191 -7.87 -11.93 -6.72
CA LEU A 191 -7.51 -12.23 -8.11
C LEU A 191 -8.45 -11.53 -9.10
N ILE A 192 -9.76 -11.58 -8.86
CA ILE A 192 -10.78 -10.95 -9.71
C ILE A 192 -10.59 -9.44 -9.74
N ILE A 193 -10.42 -8.81 -8.57
CA ILE A 193 -10.19 -7.38 -8.44
C ILE A 193 -8.90 -6.99 -9.16
N ALA A 194 -7.80 -7.71 -8.91
CA ALA A 194 -6.50 -7.42 -9.49
C ALA A 194 -6.48 -7.52 -11.02
N ALA A 195 -7.32 -8.39 -11.59
CA ALA A 195 -7.38 -8.63 -13.03
C ALA A 195 -8.29 -7.65 -13.78
N ASN A 196 -9.37 -7.18 -13.14
CA ASN A 196 -10.47 -6.50 -13.81
C ASN A 196 -10.56 -5.00 -13.50
N TYR A 197 -9.99 -4.51 -12.40
CA TYR A 197 -10.18 -3.13 -11.94
C TYR A 197 -8.86 -2.35 -11.94
N ASN A 198 -8.93 -1.09 -12.39
CA ASN A 198 -7.77 -0.21 -12.41
C ASN A 198 -7.71 0.63 -11.12
N ILE A 199 -6.99 0.12 -10.13
CA ILE A 199 -6.75 0.77 -8.83
C ILE A 199 -5.23 0.80 -8.61
N PRO A 200 -4.52 1.88 -9.01
CA PRO A 200 -3.06 1.93 -9.00
C PRO A 200 -2.48 2.18 -7.59
N GLU A 201 -2.86 1.34 -6.63
CA GLU A 201 -2.48 1.45 -5.23
C GLU A 201 -2.04 0.09 -4.65
N VAL A 202 -1.33 0.17 -3.53
CA VAL A 202 -1.16 -0.98 -2.65
C VAL A 202 -2.38 -1.06 -1.73
N CYS A 203 -3.10 -2.17 -1.80
CA CYS A 203 -4.36 -2.40 -1.11
C CYS A 203 -4.28 -3.59 -0.17
N VAL A 204 -5.22 -3.66 0.77
CA VAL A 204 -5.48 -4.84 1.60
C VAL A 204 -6.91 -5.29 1.34
N TYR A 205 -7.10 -6.57 1.03
CA TYR A 205 -8.42 -7.16 0.85
C TYR A 205 -8.71 -8.20 1.94
N PHE A 206 -9.77 -7.97 2.73
CA PHE A 206 -10.27 -8.90 3.74
C PHE A 206 -11.80 -8.83 3.86
N GLY A 207 -12.45 -9.99 3.99
CA GLY A 207 -13.90 -10.10 4.05
C GLY A 207 -14.51 -9.63 2.72
N THR A 208 -15.20 -8.49 2.75
CA THR A 208 -15.80 -7.86 1.57
C THR A 208 -15.16 -6.52 1.21
N ASN A 209 -14.13 -6.07 1.93
CA ASN A 209 -13.59 -4.72 1.77
C ASN A 209 -12.20 -4.75 1.12
N LEU A 210 -12.03 -3.94 0.07
CA LEU A 210 -10.73 -3.53 -0.46
C LEU A 210 -10.38 -2.18 0.16
N MET A 211 -9.32 -2.12 0.95
CA MET A 211 -8.89 -0.93 1.68
C MET A 211 -7.54 -0.42 1.17
N ARG A 212 -7.29 0.89 1.27
CA ARG A 212 -5.96 1.46 1.01
C ARG A 212 -4.96 0.89 2.02
N GLY A 213 -3.86 0.31 1.54
CA GLY A 213 -2.94 -0.48 2.38
C GLY A 213 -2.34 0.32 3.54
N ASN A 214 -1.86 1.53 3.28
CA ASN A 214 -1.32 2.45 4.28
C ASN A 214 -2.38 3.18 5.13
N ARG A 215 -3.64 2.74 5.07
CA ARG A 215 -4.71 3.17 5.97
C ARG A 215 -5.23 2.03 6.84
N THR A 216 -4.71 0.82 6.68
CA THR A 216 -5.20 -0.36 7.39
C THR A 216 -4.49 -0.62 8.72
N CYS A 217 -5.22 -1.20 9.66
CA CYS A 217 -4.71 -1.82 10.88
C CYS A 217 -5.37 -3.19 11.09
N LYS A 218 -4.69 -4.12 11.77
CA LYS A 218 -5.33 -5.36 12.26
C LYS A 218 -6.11 -5.05 13.54
N ILE A 219 -7.43 -5.20 13.50
CA ILE A 219 -8.34 -4.88 14.62
C ILE A 219 -8.81 -6.12 15.39
N SER A 220 -8.67 -7.32 14.81
CA SER A 220 -9.06 -8.58 15.46
C SER A 220 -8.07 -9.70 15.16
N ALA A 221 -7.81 -10.51 16.19
CA ALA A 221 -7.00 -11.72 16.08
C ALA A 221 -7.85 -12.99 15.81
N THR A 222 -9.18 -12.88 15.83
CA THR A 222 -10.09 -14.04 15.76
C THR A 222 -11.23 -13.88 14.77
N SER A 223 -11.63 -12.64 14.44
CA SER A 223 -12.67 -12.38 13.44
C SER A 223 -12.12 -12.57 12.02
N PHE A 224 -12.98 -12.99 11.10
CA PHE A 224 -12.68 -12.95 9.66
C PHE A 224 -12.60 -11.50 9.13
N GLU A 225 -13.35 -10.58 9.75
CA GLU A 225 -13.16 -9.14 9.60
C GLU A 225 -11.98 -8.68 10.47
N ALA A 226 -10.78 -9.15 10.13
CA ALA A 226 -9.58 -8.95 10.93
C ALA A 226 -8.95 -7.57 10.78
N PHE A 227 -9.25 -6.85 9.69
CA PHE A 227 -8.64 -5.57 9.31
C PHE A 227 -9.70 -4.51 9.11
N ASP A 228 -9.34 -3.26 9.44
CA ASP A 228 -10.15 -2.09 9.20
C ASP A 228 -9.29 -0.90 8.73
N SER A 229 -9.93 0.09 8.13
CA SER A 229 -9.34 1.36 7.70
C SER A 229 -10.02 2.50 8.47
N PRO A 230 -9.59 2.76 9.72
CA PRO A 230 -10.40 3.53 10.68
C PRO A 230 -10.64 5.00 10.29
N ASN A 231 -9.73 5.58 9.50
CA ASN A 231 -9.76 7.01 9.14
C ASN A 231 -9.98 7.24 7.63
N PHE A 232 -10.24 6.20 6.84
CA PHE A 232 -10.47 6.34 5.40
C PHE A 232 -11.43 5.25 4.89
N PRO A 233 -12.43 5.56 4.05
CA PRO A 233 -13.37 4.55 3.57
C PRO A 233 -12.68 3.47 2.71
N PRO A 234 -13.26 2.25 2.63
CA PRO A 234 -12.81 1.25 1.66
C PRO A 234 -12.82 1.80 0.22
N LEU A 235 -11.84 1.40 -0.58
CA LEU A 235 -11.75 1.74 -2.01
C LEU A 235 -12.75 0.94 -2.84
N ALA A 236 -13.07 -0.28 -2.42
CA ALA A 236 -14.12 -1.08 -3.02
C ALA A 236 -14.81 -1.99 -2.01
N LYS A 237 -16.06 -2.36 -2.31
CA LYS A 237 -16.82 -3.38 -1.59
C LYS A 237 -17.21 -4.50 -2.56
N ALA A 238 -16.76 -5.71 -2.27
CA ALA A 238 -17.07 -6.92 -3.03
C ALA A 238 -18.24 -7.66 -2.37
N ASN A 239 -19.45 -7.16 -2.60
CA ASN A 239 -20.69 -7.85 -2.23
C ASN A 239 -21.11 -8.77 -3.39
N ILE A 240 -22.41 -8.89 -3.68
CA ILE A 240 -22.91 -9.56 -4.90
C ILE A 240 -22.26 -8.95 -6.15
N THR A 241 -22.11 -7.62 -6.15
CA THR A 241 -21.36 -6.86 -7.14
C THR A 241 -20.15 -6.21 -6.48
N ILE A 242 -19.06 -6.05 -7.24
CA ILE A 242 -17.88 -5.30 -6.81
C ILE A 242 -18.09 -3.83 -7.17
N GLU A 243 -18.22 -2.99 -6.14
CA GLU A 243 -18.43 -1.55 -6.27
C GLU A 243 -17.15 -0.81 -5.86
N VAL A 244 -16.57 -0.05 -6.80
CA VAL A 244 -15.34 0.72 -6.56
C VAL A 244 -15.67 2.20 -6.41
N ASP A 245 -15.22 2.83 -5.33
CA ASP A 245 -15.25 4.30 -5.21
C ASP A 245 -14.02 4.92 -5.86
N TYR A 246 -14.10 5.15 -7.17
CA TYR A 246 -13.01 5.75 -7.94
C TYR A 246 -12.62 7.16 -7.47
N ARG A 247 -13.47 7.84 -6.68
CA ARG A 247 -13.15 9.17 -6.10
C ARG A 247 -12.24 9.05 -4.89
N ALA A 248 -12.24 7.90 -4.21
CA ALA A 248 -11.38 7.63 -3.07
C ALA A 248 -9.96 7.24 -3.49
N ILE A 249 -9.76 6.84 -4.75
CA ILE A 249 -8.45 6.40 -5.29
C ILE A 249 -7.46 7.57 -5.35
N PHE A 250 -6.28 7.35 -4.79
CA PHE A 250 -5.15 8.27 -4.83
C PHE A 250 -4.52 8.19 -6.22
N ARG A 251 -4.46 9.33 -6.92
CA ARG A 251 -3.84 9.44 -8.23
C ARG A 251 -2.66 10.39 -8.16
N PRO A 252 -1.44 9.95 -8.52
CA PRO A 252 -0.32 10.87 -8.63
C PRO A 252 -0.62 11.92 -9.70
N PHE A 253 -0.19 13.16 -9.46
CA PHE A 253 -0.37 14.29 -10.38
C PHE A 253 0.75 14.36 -11.44
N THR A 254 1.77 13.52 -11.32
CA THR A 254 2.90 13.46 -12.23
C THR A 254 2.89 12.15 -13.02
N LEU A 255 3.15 12.25 -14.32
CA LEU A 255 3.30 11.10 -15.20
C LEU A 255 4.76 10.63 -15.16
N GLU A 256 5.08 9.79 -14.20
CA GLU A 256 6.40 9.19 -14.06
C GLU A 256 6.37 7.69 -14.34
N LYS A 257 7.51 7.15 -14.79
CA LYS A 257 7.65 5.70 -14.94
C LYS A 257 7.72 5.05 -13.56
N PHE A 258 6.98 3.96 -13.40
CA PHE A 258 7.04 3.10 -12.23
C PHE A 258 8.50 2.74 -11.89
N HIS A 259 8.86 2.92 -10.61
CA HIS A 259 10.15 2.52 -10.11
C HIS A 259 10.04 2.05 -8.65
N VAL A 260 11.04 1.27 -8.22
CA VAL A 260 11.11 0.77 -6.85
C VAL A 260 12.25 1.43 -6.13
N TYR A 261 11.92 2.04 -5.00
CA TYR A 261 12.86 2.58 -4.05
C TYR A 261 13.09 1.58 -2.91
N ALA A 262 14.23 0.88 -2.97
CA ALA A 262 14.55 -0.29 -2.15
C ALA A 262 15.47 0.01 -0.95
N SER A 263 15.52 1.27 -0.50
CA SER A 263 16.29 1.69 0.67
C SER A 263 15.34 2.08 1.79
N LEU A 264 15.59 1.61 3.01
CA LEU A 264 14.80 1.93 4.20
C LEU A 264 15.75 2.15 5.37
N ASN A 265 15.46 3.16 6.20
CA ASN A 265 16.22 3.44 7.40
C ASN A 265 15.73 2.54 8.55
N ARG A 266 16.65 1.76 9.13
CA ARG A 266 16.35 0.80 10.21
C ARG A 266 16.35 1.44 11.60
N ASN A 267 16.88 2.65 11.73
CA ASN A 267 17.01 3.36 12.99
C ASN A 267 15.72 4.10 13.36
N VAL A 268 14.58 3.42 13.23
CA VAL A 268 13.25 3.94 13.57
C VAL A 268 12.62 3.13 14.70
N GLY A 269 11.82 3.80 15.54
CA GLY A 269 11.12 3.15 16.66
C GLY A 269 9.71 3.69 16.87
N LEU A 270 8.91 2.94 17.62
CA LEU A 270 7.58 3.34 18.07
C LEU A 270 7.57 3.44 19.59
N LEU A 271 7.32 4.64 20.11
CA LEU A 271 7.22 4.93 21.54
C LEU A 271 5.77 5.22 21.90
N ARG A 272 5.12 4.28 22.59
CA ARG A 272 3.77 4.46 23.12
C ARG A 272 3.83 5.00 24.54
N ILE A 273 3.30 6.21 24.76
CA ILE A 273 3.28 6.80 26.11
C ILE A 273 2.21 6.14 26.99
N PHE A 274 2.48 6.00 28.28
CA PHE A 274 1.51 5.47 29.26
C PHE A 274 1.64 6.23 30.60
N PRO A 275 0.59 6.27 31.43
CA PRO A 275 0.65 6.98 32.72
C PRO A 275 1.84 6.49 33.55
N SER A 276 2.52 7.42 34.22
CA SER A 276 3.72 7.12 35.02
C SER A 276 4.96 6.67 34.24
N MET A 277 4.99 6.84 32.90
CA MET A 277 6.21 6.65 32.12
C MET A 277 7.35 7.52 32.66
N THR A 278 8.50 6.90 32.91
CA THR A 278 9.65 7.58 33.51
C THR A 278 10.50 8.27 32.46
N THR A 279 11.16 9.35 32.85
CA THR A 279 12.06 10.10 31.96
C THR A 279 13.27 9.28 31.57
N HIS A 280 13.71 8.35 32.43
CA HIS A 280 14.79 7.42 32.10
C HIS A 280 14.43 6.51 30.91
N LEU A 281 13.20 5.99 30.86
CA LEU A 281 12.74 5.17 29.73
C LEU A 281 12.72 5.97 28.42
N VAL A 282 12.20 7.20 28.47
CA VAL A 282 12.17 8.10 27.30
C VAL A 282 13.59 8.40 26.82
N ARG A 283 14.49 8.75 27.74
CA ARG A 283 15.89 9.04 27.44
C ARG A 283 16.59 7.84 26.82
N ALA A 284 16.41 6.65 27.39
CA ALA A 284 17.02 5.41 26.91
C ALA A 284 16.51 5.06 25.50
N PHE A 285 15.21 5.20 25.26
CA PHE A 285 14.60 4.94 23.96
C PHE A 285 15.11 5.88 22.85
N LEU A 286 15.42 7.14 23.19
CA LEU A 286 15.87 8.17 22.25
C LEU A 286 17.40 8.21 22.06
N GLN A 287 18.14 7.26 22.59
CA GLN A 287 19.59 7.20 22.39
C GLN A 287 19.96 6.82 20.95
N PRO A 288 21.15 7.24 20.47
CA PRO A 288 21.73 6.69 19.24
C PRO A 288 21.73 5.15 19.26
N PRO A 289 21.50 4.48 18.11
CA PRO A 289 21.49 5.04 16.76
C PRO A 289 20.14 5.56 16.25
N ILE A 290 19.11 5.73 17.11
CA ILE A 290 17.77 6.15 16.67
C ILE A 290 17.80 7.50 15.93
N GLU A 291 17.17 7.52 14.75
CA GLU A 291 17.03 8.69 13.87
C GLU A 291 15.57 9.12 13.67
N GLY A 292 14.61 8.22 13.93
CA GLY A 292 13.18 8.51 13.83
C GLY A 292 12.36 7.82 14.91
N VAL A 293 11.35 8.52 15.45
CA VAL A 293 10.40 7.95 16.41
C VAL A 293 8.96 8.29 16.06
N VAL A 294 8.11 7.28 16.05
CA VAL A 294 6.65 7.43 16.10
C VAL A 294 6.23 7.50 17.57
N LEU A 295 5.78 8.68 18.01
CA LEU A 295 5.26 8.90 19.36
C LEU A 295 3.75 8.69 19.35
N GLN A 296 3.25 7.64 20.01
CA GLN A 296 1.81 7.46 20.20
C GLN A 296 1.35 8.13 21.48
N SER A 297 0.58 9.22 21.37
CA SER A 297 0.08 10.03 22.48
C SER A 297 -1.43 9.89 22.70
N TYR A 298 -1.95 10.47 23.79
CA TYR A 298 -3.35 10.25 24.18
C TYR A 298 -4.32 11.10 23.36
N GLY A 299 -5.52 10.57 23.10
CA GLY A 299 -6.66 11.34 22.58
C GLY A 299 -6.29 12.10 21.30
N ALA A 300 -6.43 13.43 21.30
CA ALA A 300 -6.15 14.28 20.14
C ALA A 300 -4.67 14.63 19.95
N GLY A 301 -3.73 13.85 20.53
CA GLY A 301 -2.29 14.09 20.40
C GLY A 301 -1.61 14.64 21.67
N ASN A 302 -2.18 14.41 22.84
CA ASN A 302 -1.78 15.04 24.09
C ASN A 302 -0.71 14.25 24.86
N VAL A 303 0.25 14.97 25.42
CA VAL A 303 1.21 14.49 26.42
C VAL A 303 0.97 15.19 27.78
N PRO A 304 1.43 14.62 28.90
CA PRO A 304 1.30 15.26 30.21
C PRO A 304 2.02 16.62 30.25
N THR A 305 1.26 17.71 30.43
CA THR A 305 1.82 19.08 30.44
C THR A 305 2.60 19.41 31.70
N ASN A 306 2.38 18.67 32.79
CA ASN A 306 3.11 18.77 34.05
C ASN A 306 4.43 17.96 34.06
N ARG A 307 4.85 17.40 32.92
CA ARG A 307 6.07 16.59 32.76
C ARG A 307 7.08 17.28 31.86
N GLU A 308 7.57 18.43 32.29
CA GLU A 308 8.63 19.17 31.58
C GLU A 308 9.88 18.31 31.32
N ASP A 309 10.17 17.38 32.22
CA ASP A 309 11.28 16.43 32.10
C ASP A 309 11.16 15.56 30.84
N ILE A 310 9.96 15.07 30.51
CA ILE A 310 9.72 14.33 29.26
C ILE A 310 9.85 15.25 28.05
N ILE A 311 9.27 16.45 28.11
CA ILE A 311 9.34 17.42 26.99
C ILE A 311 10.80 17.82 26.70
N LYS A 312 11.63 17.97 27.74
CA LYS A 312 13.06 18.25 27.62
C LYS A 312 13.81 17.12 26.91
N GLU A 313 13.49 15.85 27.19
CA GLU A 313 14.10 14.71 26.47
C GLU A 313 13.69 14.68 24.98
N LEU A 314 12.42 14.95 24.68
CA LEU A 314 11.94 15.06 23.30
C LEU A 314 12.64 16.20 22.55
N SER A 315 12.72 17.38 23.17
CA SER A 315 13.42 18.54 22.61
C SER A 315 14.92 18.28 22.43
N ALA A 316 15.55 17.57 23.36
CA ALA A 316 16.96 17.19 23.23
C ALA A 316 17.16 16.23 22.04
N ALA A 317 16.24 15.28 21.82
CA ALA A 317 16.31 14.36 20.69
C ALA A 317 16.09 15.05 19.34
N THR A 318 15.11 15.95 19.24
CA THR A 318 14.86 16.71 18.00
C THR A 318 16.03 17.63 17.66
N LYS A 319 16.68 18.26 18.66
CA LYS A 319 17.93 19.02 18.48
C LYS A 319 19.12 18.17 18.02
N ARG A 320 19.14 16.87 18.34
CA ARG A 320 20.13 15.92 17.79
C ARG A 320 19.82 15.50 16.35
N GLY A 321 18.70 15.93 15.78
CA GLY A 321 18.27 15.58 14.43
C GLY A 321 17.28 14.41 14.36
N VAL A 322 16.81 13.87 15.49
CA VAL A 322 15.80 12.80 15.51
C VAL A 322 14.45 13.35 15.05
N ILE A 323 13.84 12.76 14.03
CA ILE A 323 12.49 13.12 13.60
C ILE A 323 11.48 12.40 14.47
N ILE A 324 10.71 13.15 15.26
CA ILE A 324 9.65 12.59 16.11
C ILE A 324 8.30 12.97 15.52
N VAL A 325 7.47 11.97 15.20
CA VAL A 325 6.13 12.14 14.63
C VAL A 325 5.08 11.71 15.65
N ASN A 326 4.22 12.63 16.05
CA ASN A 326 3.14 12.39 17.00
C ASN A 326 1.89 11.87 16.31
N ILE A 327 1.41 10.71 16.74
CA ILE A 327 0.11 10.13 16.34
C ILE A 327 -0.72 9.81 17.58
N THR A 328 -2.02 9.61 17.39
CA THR A 328 -2.91 9.19 18.48
C THR A 328 -2.79 7.69 18.76
N GLN A 329 -3.03 7.32 20.02
CA GLN A 329 -3.28 5.95 20.45
C GLN A 329 -4.68 5.44 20.11
N CYS A 330 -5.62 6.35 19.82
CA CYS A 330 -6.99 6.01 19.44
C CYS A 330 -7.02 5.34 18.07
N ALA A 331 -7.92 4.37 17.89
CA ALA A 331 -8.09 3.71 16.59
C ALA A 331 -8.55 4.70 15.51
N THR A 332 -9.49 5.58 15.85
CA THR A 332 -10.04 6.62 14.97
C THR A 332 -9.68 8.02 15.47
N GLY A 333 -9.64 8.97 14.54
CA GLY A 333 -9.39 10.38 14.79
C GLY A 333 -8.03 10.86 14.32
N CYS A 334 -7.74 12.13 14.64
CA CYS A 334 -6.52 12.81 14.19
C CYS A 334 -5.89 13.61 15.33
N VAL A 335 -4.57 13.78 15.25
CA VAL A 335 -3.84 14.72 16.11
C VAL A 335 -4.23 16.15 15.74
N LYS A 336 -4.59 16.96 16.75
CA LYS A 336 -4.97 18.37 16.59
C LYS A 336 -4.05 19.25 17.42
N ASN A 337 -3.40 20.22 16.78
CA ASN A 337 -2.53 21.19 17.47
C ASN A 337 -3.32 22.32 18.17
N SER A 338 -4.64 22.22 18.26
CA SER A 338 -5.52 23.27 18.79
C SER A 338 -5.52 23.41 20.33
N TYR A 339 -4.81 22.54 21.06
CA TYR A 339 -4.75 22.55 22.53
C TYR A 339 -3.33 22.84 23.03
N ALA A 340 -3.22 23.41 24.24
CA ALA A 340 -1.95 23.73 24.90
C ALA A 340 -0.93 22.55 24.93
N PRO A 341 -1.32 21.27 25.15
CA PRO A 341 -0.39 20.15 25.08
C PRO A 341 0.19 19.89 23.67
N GLY A 342 -0.58 20.16 22.61
CA GLY A 342 -0.12 20.01 21.24
C GLY A 342 0.94 21.06 20.87
N LYS A 343 0.77 22.30 21.34
CA LYS A 343 1.76 23.37 21.15
C LYS A 343 3.09 23.07 21.85
N LEU A 344 3.06 22.48 23.06
CA LEU A 344 4.28 22.07 23.76
C LEU A 344 5.12 21.05 22.99
N LEU A 345 4.46 20.12 22.28
CA LEU A 345 5.15 19.15 21.43
C LEU A 345 5.75 19.81 20.19
N GLU A 346 5.01 20.73 19.57
CA GLU A 346 5.47 21.50 18.42
C GLU A 346 6.68 22.37 18.79
N ASP A 347 6.65 23.07 19.93
CA ASP A 347 7.75 23.85 20.48
C ASP A 347 8.98 22.96 20.80
N ALA A 348 8.77 21.70 21.18
CA ALA A 348 9.81 20.69 21.35
C ALA A 348 10.34 20.12 20.02
N GLY A 349 9.82 20.55 18.87
CA GLY A 349 10.23 20.11 17.55
C GLY A 349 9.60 18.79 17.09
N VAL A 350 8.54 18.32 17.75
CA VAL A 350 7.76 17.15 17.32
C VAL A 350 6.76 17.57 16.25
N ILE A 351 6.60 16.78 15.19
CA ILE A 351 5.65 17.05 14.10
C ILE A 351 4.39 16.20 14.23
N SER A 352 3.26 16.71 13.73
CA SER A 352 2.01 15.95 13.70
C SER A 352 2.01 14.92 12.57
N GLY A 353 1.58 13.69 12.88
CA GLY A 353 1.26 12.65 11.91
C GLY A 353 -0.21 12.62 11.50
N SER A 354 -1.01 13.62 11.90
CA SER A 354 -2.43 13.74 11.57
C SER A 354 -3.24 12.49 11.94
N ASP A 355 -3.82 11.81 10.96
CA ASP A 355 -4.69 10.62 11.08
C ASP A 355 -4.02 9.34 10.57
N MET A 356 -2.68 9.35 10.40
CA MET A 356 -1.92 8.16 9.98
C MET A 356 -2.01 7.04 11.01
N THR A 357 -2.00 5.80 10.51
CA THR A 357 -1.86 4.61 11.35
C THR A 357 -0.42 4.47 11.86
N PRO A 358 -0.19 3.73 12.95
CA PRO A 358 1.16 3.41 13.43
C PRO A 358 2.03 2.74 12.36
N GLU A 359 1.45 1.82 11.59
CA GLU A 359 2.08 1.07 10.50
C GLU A 359 2.54 2.00 9.38
N ALA A 360 1.65 2.88 8.92
CA ALA A 360 1.95 3.88 7.90
C ALA A 360 3.00 4.88 8.38
N THR A 361 2.88 5.37 9.62
CA THR A 361 3.81 6.36 10.16
C THR A 361 5.22 5.79 10.30
N LEU A 362 5.36 4.57 10.82
CA LEU A 362 6.66 3.92 11.01
C LEU A 362 7.35 3.65 9.67
N THR A 363 6.60 3.11 8.71
CA THR A 363 7.13 2.77 7.38
C THR A 363 7.43 4.00 6.53
N LYS A 364 6.58 5.04 6.61
CA LYS A 364 6.86 6.36 6.00
C LYS A 364 8.12 6.97 6.58
N LEU A 365 8.32 6.90 7.89
CA LEU A 365 9.50 7.43 8.57
C LEU A 365 10.78 6.70 8.12
N ALA A 366 10.74 5.37 8.02
CA ALA A 366 11.84 4.57 7.48
C ALA A 366 12.17 4.95 6.02
N TYR A 367 11.15 5.15 5.19
CA TYR A 367 11.29 5.58 3.80
C TYR A 367 11.88 6.99 3.69
N VAL A 368 11.28 7.98 4.36
CA VAL A 368 11.71 9.39 4.30
C VAL A 368 13.14 9.58 4.83
N LEU A 369 13.48 8.94 5.95
CA LEU A 369 14.83 9.05 6.52
C LEU A 369 15.91 8.46 5.62
N SER A 370 15.57 7.46 4.80
CA SER A 370 16.52 6.81 3.91
C SER A 370 16.87 7.62 2.66
N LYS A 371 16.06 8.63 2.30
CA LYS A 371 16.28 9.53 1.16
C LYS A 371 17.48 10.43 1.45
N LYS A 372 18.57 10.24 0.69
CA LYS A 372 19.87 10.89 0.94
C LYS A 372 19.94 12.30 0.35
N GLU A 373 19.14 12.52 -0.68
CA GLU A 373 18.97 13.77 -1.41
C GLU A 373 18.14 14.81 -0.62
N TRP A 374 17.44 14.39 0.44
CA TRP A 374 16.65 15.27 1.28
C TRP A 374 17.40 15.69 2.53
N ASP A 375 17.46 17.00 2.78
CA ASP A 375 17.91 17.53 4.06
C ASP A 375 16.89 17.26 5.18
N LEU A 376 17.28 17.56 6.43
CA LEU A 376 16.42 17.31 7.59
C LEU A 376 15.09 18.07 7.51
N GLN A 377 15.09 19.28 6.95
CA GLN A 377 13.89 20.10 6.88
C GLN A 377 12.90 19.55 5.87
N THR A 378 13.39 19.13 4.70
CA THR A 378 12.62 18.46 3.66
C THR A 378 12.07 17.14 4.18
N LYS A 379 12.86 16.33 4.91
CA LYS A 379 12.37 15.11 5.55
C LYS A 379 11.21 15.37 6.51
N ARG A 380 11.31 16.42 7.34
CA ARG A 380 10.22 16.83 8.24
C ARG A 380 8.97 17.25 7.46
N GLN A 381 9.13 18.02 6.39
CA GLN A 381 8.02 18.40 5.51
C GLN A 381 7.36 17.18 4.86
N MET A 382 8.15 16.25 4.30
CA MET A 382 7.64 15.04 3.65
C MET A 382 6.85 14.14 4.62
N MET A 383 7.22 14.10 5.89
CA MET A 383 6.42 13.40 6.91
C MET A 383 5.02 14.01 7.10
N GLN A 384 4.87 15.32 6.92
CA GLN A 384 3.59 16.04 7.05
C GLN A 384 2.80 16.13 5.73
N THR A 385 3.41 15.81 4.59
CA THR A 385 2.77 15.82 3.26
C THR A 385 2.18 14.46 2.92
N ASN A 386 0.97 14.43 2.35
CA ASN A 386 0.34 13.20 1.86
C ASN A 386 1.08 12.65 0.63
N LEU A 387 1.87 11.58 0.80
CA LEU A 387 2.70 11.04 -0.28
C LEU A 387 1.99 9.96 -1.10
N ARG A 388 1.13 9.16 -0.46
CA ARG A 388 0.55 7.92 -1.00
C ARG A 388 -0.90 7.69 -0.51
N GLY A 389 -1.60 8.74 -0.11
CA GLY A 389 -2.96 8.67 0.41
C GLY A 389 -3.06 8.28 1.89
N GLU A 390 -1.93 8.21 2.62
CA GLU A 390 -1.83 7.72 4.00
C GLU A 390 -2.34 8.72 5.04
N LEU A 391 -2.43 10.00 4.70
CA LEU A 391 -2.85 11.06 5.62
C LEU A 391 -3.82 12.04 4.97
N THR A 392 -4.75 12.53 5.78
CA THR A 392 -5.70 13.58 5.41
C THR A 392 -5.15 14.89 5.93
N ALA A 393 -4.65 15.75 5.04
CA ALA A 393 -4.16 17.06 5.43
C ALA A 393 -5.32 17.89 6.02
N GLN A 394 -5.12 18.48 7.20
CA GLN A 394 -6.10 19.41 7.81
C GLN A 394 -6.19 20.74 7.05
N ARG A 395 -5.28 20.99 6.11
CA ARG A 395 -5.47 22.04 5.11
C ARG A 395 -6.30 21.43 3.98
N PRO A 396 -7.49 21.99 3.65
CA PRO A 396 -8.07 21.67 2.36
C PRO A 396 -6.97 21.93 1.32
N PRO A 397 -6.81 21.07 0.31
CA PRO A 397 -5.98 21.42 -0.83
C PRO A 397 -6.40 22.82 -1.22
N TYR A 398 -5.45 23.77 -1.22
CA TYR A 398 -5.76 25.07 -1.81
C TYR A 398 -6.29 24.77 -3.22
N LEU A 399 -7.10 25.64 -3.80
CA LEU A 399 -7.50 25.51 -5.21
C LEU A 399 -6.29 25.35 -6.18
N GLU A 400 -5.07 25.52 -5.66
CA GLU A 400 -3.76 25.26 -6.25
C GLU A 400 -3.38 23.77 -6.35
N ASP A 401 -3.90 22.89 -5.48
CA ASP A 401 -3.56 21.45 -5.41
C ASP A 401 -4.55 20.54 -6.15
N ILE A 402 -5.72 21.06 -6.54
CA ILE A 402 -6.69 20.39 -7.40
C ILE A 402 -6.85 21.25 -8.65
N ASP A 403 -6.46 20.71 -9.81
CA ASP A 403 -6.83 21.30 -11.10
C ASP A 403 -8.36 21.47 -11.14
N LEU A 404 -8.81 22.73 -11.16
CA LEU A 404 -10.22 23.10 -11.14
C LEU A 404 -10.98 22.41 -12.29
N VAL A 405 -10.33 22.22 -13.44
CA VAL A 405 -10.91 21.52 -14.59
C VAL A 405 -11.15 20.05 -14.25
N GLU A 406 -10.20 19.39 -13.58
CA GLU A 406 -10.33 18.01 -13.12
C GLU A 406 -11.37 17.89 -11.98
N ALA A 407 -11.48 18.88 -11.08
CA ALA A 407 -12.51 18.93 -10.04
C ALA A 407 -13.92 19.02 -10.63
N VAL A 408 -14.10 19.89 -11.63
CA VAL A 408 -15.37 20.11 -12.32
C VAL A 408 -15.68 18.91 -13.21
N ALA A 409 -14.70 18.35 -13.92
CA ALA A 409 -14.88 17.13 -14.72
C ALA A 409 -15.35 15.94 -13.87
N ARG A 410 -14.75 15.77 -12.68
CA ARG A 410 -15.18 14.77 -11.69
C ARG A 410 -16.59 15.00 -11.19
N SER A 411 -16.96 16.26 -10.94
CA SER A 411 -18.31 16.62 -10.48
C SER A 411 -19.38 16.37 -11.56
N LEU A 412 -19.01 16.58 -12.83
CA LEU A 412 -19.86 16.36 -13.99
C LEU A 412 -19.83 14.91 -14.53
N ARG A 413 -19.06 14.01 -13.89
CA ARG A 413 -18.87 12.60 -14.28
C ARG A 413 -18.32 12.42 -15.72
N LEU A 414 -17.50 13.34 -16.17
CA LEU A 414 -16.90 13.28 -17.51
C LEU A 414 -15.81 12.20 -17.54
N SER A 415 -15.91 11.28 -18.49
CA SER A 415 -15.07 10.09 -18.58
C SER A 415 -14.20 10.05 -19.83
N SER A 416 -14.53 10.83 -20.85
CA SER A 416 -13.76 10.91 -22.09
C SER A 416 -12.76 12.07 -22.08
N THR A 417 -11.66 11.89 -22.81
CA THR A 417 -10.63 12.92 -22.99
C THR A 417 -11.16 14.15 -23.74
N ALA A 418 -12.08 13.94 -24.69
CA ALA A 418 -12.72 15.01 -25.47
C ALA A 418 -13.58 15.93 -24.59
N GLU A 419 -14.40 15.37 -23.70
CA GLU A 419 -15.24 16.14 -22.76
C GLU A 419 -14.38 16.98 -21.79
N ARG A 420 -13.22 16.47 -21.39
CA ARG A 420 -12.29 17.19 -20.51
C ARG A 420 -11.61 18.35 -21.23
N GLN A 421 -11.25 18.16 -22.50
CA GLN A 421 -10.66 19.22 -23.34
C GLN A 421 -11.66 20.34 -23.61
N GLU A 422 -12.91 19.98 -23.88
CA GLU A 422 -14.01 20.94 -24.03
C GLU A 422 -14.25 21.74 -22.74
N LEU A 423 -14.29 21.06 -21.58
CA LEU A 423 -14.42 21.75 -20.29
C LEU A 423 -13.26 22.71 -20.01
N GLY A 424 -12.02 22.30 -20.34
CA GLY A 424 -10.83 23.16 -20.24
C GLY A 424 -10.95 24.41 -21.11
N SER A 425 -11.46 24.28 -22.35
CA SER A 425 -11.68 25.40 -23.28
C SER A 425 -12.71 26.43 -22.78
N ILE A 426 -13.63 26.00 -21.91
CA ILE A 426 -14.66 26.86 -21.30
C ILE A 426 -14.14 27.55 -20.03
N LEU A 427 -13.46 26.81 -19.16
CA LEU A 427 -13.02 27.30 -17.85
C LEU A 427 -11.77 28.18 -17.95
N PHE A 428 -10.85 27.88 -18.86
CA PHE A 428 -9.57 28.59 -18.99
C PHE A 428 -9.74 30.09 -19.28
N PRO A 429 -10.58 30.53 -20.25
CA PRO A 429 -10.82 31.95 -20.48
C PRO A 429 -11.41 32.68 -19.27
N ALA A 430 -12.29 32.01 -18.51
CA ALA A 430 -12.90 32.57 -17.31
C ALA A 430 -11.88 32.75 -16.17
N MET A 431 -11.01 31.76 -15.96
CA MET A 431 -9.94 31.82 -14.96
C MET A 431 -8.90 32.89 -15.30
N LEU A 432 -8.49 32.97 -16.57
CA LEU A 432 -7.56 34.00 -17.06
C LEU A 432 -8.13 35.41 -16.84
N ASN A 433 -9.40 35.62 -17.20
CA ASN A 433 -10.06 36.91 -17.03
C ASN A 433 -10.18 37.29 -15.55
N ALA A 434 -10.49 36.34 -14.67
CA ALA A 434 -10.52 36.58 -13.22
C ALA A 434 -9.13 37.00 -12.68
N ALA A 435 -8.07 36.31 -13.08
CA ALA A 435 -6.70 36.62 -12.65
C ALA A 435 -6.22 38.00 -13.16
N VAL A 436 -6.56 38.37 -14.39
CA VAL A 436 -6.28 39.71 -14.96
C VAL A 436 -7.03 40.79 -14.17
N ARG A 437 -8.33 40.59 -13.89
CA ARG A 437 -9.14 41.55 -13.14
C ARG A 437 -8.63 41.77 -11.72
N SER A 438 -8.11 40.73 -11.07
CA SER A 438 -7.51 40.83 -9.73
C SER A 438 -6.05 41.27 -9.73
N ARG A 439 -5.42 41.49 -10.89
CA ARG A 439 -3.98 41.78 -11.05
C ARG A 439 -3.09 40.75 -10.35
N ASP A 440 -3.50 39.48 -10.38
CA ASP A 440 -2.83 38.37 -9.69
C ASP A 440 -1.77 37.76 -10.61
N VAL A 441 -0.57 38.34 -10.59
CA VAL A 441 0.55 37.98 -11.50
C VAL A 441 1.03 36.54 -11.26
N VAL A 442 0.91 36.02 -10.04
CA VAL A 442 1.27 34.64 -9.70
C VAL A 442 0.33 33.66 -10.40
N LYS A 443 -0.99 33.90 -10.35
CA LYS A 443 -1.96 33.07 -11.08
C LYS A 443 -1.80 33.14 -12.59
N LEU A 444 -1.40 34.28 -13.14
CA LEU A 444 -1.15 34.42 -14.58
C LEU A 444 0.03 33.56 -15.05
N GLU A 445 1.12 33.48 -14.29
CA GLU A 445 2.23 32.59 -14.65
C GLU A 445 1.90 31.10 -14.46
N ILE A 446 1.07 30.75 -13.47
CA ILE A 446 0.58 29.37 -13.31
C ILE A 446 -0.31 28.97 -14.50
N LEU A 447 -1.24 29.84 -14.91
CA LEU A 447 -2.14 29.59 -16.04
C LEU A 447 -1.40 29.47 -17.39
N LYS A 448 -0.21 30.06 -17.51
CA LYS A 448 0.62 29.93 -18.70
C LYS A 448 1.12 28.50 -18.93
N GLY A 449 1.34 27.74 -17.85
CA GLY A 449 1.68 26.31 -17.91
C GLY A 449 0.54 25.41 -18.40
N TYR A 450 -0.72 25.84 -18.19
CA TYR A 450 -1.90 25.13 -18.67
C TYR A 450 -2.11 25.26 -20.18
N PHE A 451 -1.64 26.34 -20.80
CA PHE A 451 -1.77 26.57 -22.25
C PHE A 451 -1.09 25.47 -23.08
N ILE A 452 -0.03 24.83 -22.55
CA ILE A 452 0.73 23.77 -23.22
C ILE A 452 -0.01 22.41 -23.20
N LEU A 453 -1.02 22.24 -22.34
CA LEU A 453 -1.78 20.99 -22.21
C LEU A 453 -2.99 20.90 -23.15
N PHE A 454 -3.37 22.00 -23.81
CA PHE A 454 -4.56 22.09 -24.67
C PHE A 454 -4.25 22.27 -26.16
N ASP A 455 -2.97 22.40 -26.54
CA ASP A 455 -2.47 22.41 -27.93
C ASP A 455 -2.07 21.01 -28.41
#